data_AF-A0A7M3LU18-F1
#
_entry.id   AF-A0A7M3LU18-F1
#
_cell.length_a   1.000
_cell.length_b   1.000
_cell.length_c   1.000
_cell.angle_alpha   90.00
_cell.angle_beta   90.00
_cell.angle_gamma   90.00
#
_symmetry.space_group_name_H-M   'P 1'
#
loop_
_entity.id
_entity.type
_entity.pdbx_description
1 polymer ?
#
loop_
_entity_poly.entity_id
_entity_poly.type
_entity_poly.pdbx_seq_one_letter_code
_entity_poly.pdbx_strand_id
1 'polypeptide(L)'
;MDTSTPPREPAAAAAAAALWAVVFAAFHVYWALGGGFGLGDGSVSEQGVSGGFLVYLVVAVMCLVGAGVARELGRGAGRSLLPRWMLLTAAWTAAALLLARGGIGVIDDLLRTTGVLTHGLSGLSLEQVYGDPDPSAYTMWSMRAVDLYFLLGGALFTAALHGFHRPRRRSSTDAEPKVG
;
A
#
# COMPACT_ATOMS: atom_id res chain seq x y z
N MET A 1 7.55 -38.30 2.58
CA MET A 1 7.03 -37.29 1.64
C MET A 1 6.72 -36.07 2.49
N ASP A 2 7.72 -35.22 2.67
CA ASP A 2 7.73 -34.18 3.71
C ASP A 2 7.79 -32.81 3.01
N THR A 3 6.63 -32.18 2.87
CA THR A 3 6.48 -30.89 2.16
C THR A 3 5.45 -30.02 2.85
N SER A 4 5.79 -29.48 4.02
CA SER A 4 5.18 -28.23 4.47
C SER A 4 6.00 -27.62 5.60
N THR A 5 7.23 -27.19 5.31
CA THR A 5 7.80 -26.12 6.13
C THR A 5 6.96 -24.88 5.82
N PRO A 6 6.17 -24.35 6.78
CA PRO A 6 5.36 -23.17 6.50
C PRO A 6 6.29 -22.04 6.05
N PRO A 7 5.88 -21.21 5.06
CA PRO A 7 6.66 -20.06 4.67
C PRO A 7 6.91 -19.23 5.92
N ARG A 8 8.19 -18.89 6.17
CA ARG A 8 8.57 -18.05 7.30
C ARG A 8 7.76 -16.75 7.19
N GLU A 9 6.87 -16.50 8.15
CA GLU A 9 5.98 -15.33 8.27
C GLU A 9 6.50 -14.01 7.64
N PRO A 10 7.76 -13.57 7.87
CA PRO A 10 8.31 -12.37 7.24
C PRO A 10 8.33 -12.38 5.71
N ALA A 11 8.58 -13.54 5.08
CA ALA A 11 8.58 -13.68 3.63
C ALA A 11 7.17 -13.61 3.05
N ALA A 12 6.17 -14.10 3.79
CA ALA A 12 4.76 -14.02 3.38
C ALA A 12 4.26 -12.57 3.40
N ALA A 13 4.57 -11.80 4.45
CA ALA A 13 4.21 -10.38 4.52
C ALA A 13 4.85 -9.55 3.39
N ALA A 14 6.14 -9.78 3.12
CA ALA A 14 6.85 -9.14 2.02
C ALA A 14 6.25 -9.50 0.65
N ALA A 15 5.89 -10.77 0.43
CA ALA A 15 5.22 -11.21 -0.80
C ALA A 15 3.83 -10.60 -0.95
N ALA A 16 3.05 -10.53 0.13
CA ALA A 16 1.73 -9.90 0.14
C ALA A 16 1.82 -8.39 -0.14
N ALA A 17 2.78 -7.68 0.45
CA ALA A 17 3.03 -6.27 0.16
C ALA A 17 3.42 -6.05 -1.32
N ALA A 18 4.27 -6.92 -1.87
CA ALA A 18 4.66 -6.85 -3.27
C ALA A 18 3.47 -7.10 -4.21
N LEU A 19 2.65 -8.12 -3.93
CA LEU A 19 1.45 -8.42 -4.70
C LEU A 19 0.44 -7.27 -4.65
N TRP A 20 0.19 -6.73 -3.45
CA TRP A 20 -0.68 -5.56 -3.25
C TRP A 20 -0.24 -4.38 -4.13
N ALA A 21 1.06 -4.09 -4.16
CA ALA A 21 1.61 -2.99 -4.94
C ALA A 21 1.51 -3.23 -6.46
N VAL A 22 1.70 -4.47 -6.91
CA VAL A 22 1.50 -4.84 -8.33
C VAL A 22 0.05 -4.70 -8.75
N VAL A 23 -0.89 -5.17 -7.93
CA VAL A 23 -2.33 -5.02 -8.19
C VAL A 23 -2.70 -3.54 -8.24
N PHE A 24 -2.17 -2.73 -7.34
CA PHE A 24 -2.42 -1.29 -7.34
C PHE A 24 -1.85 -0.60 -8.59
N ALA A 25 -0.64 -0.98 -9.00
CA ALA A 25 -0.05 -0.50 -10.25
C ALA A 25 -0.94 -0.85 -11.45
N ALA A 26 -1.50 -2.06 -11.49
CA ALA A 26 -2.39 -2.49 -12.57
C ALA A 26 -3.67 -1.64 -12.68
N PHE A 27 -4.29 -1.27 -11.54
CA PHE A 27 -5.42 -0.33 -11.54
C PHE A 27 -5.04 1.04 -12.09
N HIS A 28 -3.87 1.56 -11.73
CA HIS A 28 -3.39 2.84 -12.26
C HIS A 28 -3.12 2.79 -13.77
N VAL A 29 -2.53 1.70 -14.27
CA VAL A 29 -2.37 1.50 -15.72
C VAL A 29 -3.73 1.43 -16.40
N TYR A 30 -4.69 0.70 -15.83
CA TYR A 30 -6.05 0.63 -16.35
C TYR A 30 -6.73 2.02 -16.42
N TRP A 31 -6.60 2.84 -15.38
CA TRP A 31 -7.12 4.21 -15.37
C TRP A 31 -6.40 5.13 -16.35
N ALA A 32 -5.07 4.98 -16.49
CA ALA A 32 -4.30 5.69 -17.51
C ALA A 32 -4.78 5.35 -18.94
N LEU A 33 -5.23 4.12 -19.17
CA LEU A 33 -5.78 3.67 -20.45
C LEU A 33 -7.26 4.04 -20.66
N GLY A 34 -7.85 4.86 -19.78
CA GLY A 34 -9.23 5.34 -19.89
C GLY A 34 -10.27 4.48 -19.16
N GLY A 35 -9.83 3.54 -18.32
CA GLY A 35 -10.72 2.78 -17.45
C GLY A 35 -11.39 3.66 -16.38
N GLY A 36 -12.68 3.43 -16.10
CA GLY A 36 -13.45 4.21 -15.11
C GLY A 36 -13.79 3.47 -13.81
N PHE A 37 -13.47 2.18 -13.70
CA PHE A 37 -13.87 1.36 -12.55
C PHE A 37 -13.24 1.86 -11.25
N GLY A 38 -14.06 2.12 -10.24
CA GLY A 38 -13.65 2.52 -8.89
C GLY A 38 -13.37 4.02 -8.73
N LEU A 39 -13.55 4.84 -9.77
CA LEU A 39 -13.35 6.29 -9.70
C LEU A 39 -14.64 7.06 -9.35
N GLY A 40 -15.79 6.38 -9.36
CA GLY A 40 -17.08 7.02 -9.12
C GLY A 40 -17.55 7.87 -10.30
N ASP A 41 -18.31 8.90 -9.99
CA ASP A 41 -18.92 9.83 -10.96
C ASP A 41 -17.88 10.80 -11.54
N GLY A 42 -16.76 11.02 -10.82
CA GLY A 42 -15.60 11.77 -11.29
C GLY A 42 -14.79 10.97 -12.31
N SER A 43 -15.18 11.03 -13.58
CA SER A 43 -14.47 10.34 -14.66
C SER A 43 -13.20 11.09 -15.10
N VAL A 44 -12.13 10.35 -15.40
CA VAL A 44 -10.86 10.86 -15.99
C VAL A 44 -11.10 11.67 -17.27
N SER A 45 -12.24 11.47 -17.93
CA SER A 45 -12.61 12.13 -19.18
C SER A 45 -12.80 13.64 -19.08
N GLU A 46 -13.04 14.22 -17.90
CA GLU A 46 -13.26 15.68 -17.80
C GLU A 46 -11.96 16.50 -17.75
N GLN A 47 -10.83 15.90 -17.40
CA GLN A 47 -9.55 16.62 -17.24
C GLN A 47 -8.61 16.52 -18.47
N GLY A 48 -9.04 15.84 -19.53
CA GLY A 48 -8.24 15.66 -20.74
C GLY A 48 -7.03 14.72 -20.56
N VAL A 49 -6.51 14.25 -21.70
CA VAL A 49 -5.49 13.18 -21.80
C VAL A 49 -4.13 13.55 -21.18
N SER A 50 -3.86 14.82 -20.82
CA SER A 50 -2.51 15.25 -20.39
C SER A 50 -2.27 15.24 -18.88
N GLY A 51 -3.27 15.54 -18.05
CA GLY A 51 -3.10 15.63 -16.59
C GLY A 51 -3.25 14.29 -15.87
N GLY A 52 -4.41 13.64 -16.03
CA GLY A 52 -4.72 12.38 -15.35
C GLY A 52 -3.81 11.23 -15.77
N PHE A 53 -3.51 11.11 -17.08
CA PHE A 53 -2.65 10.06 -17.62
C PHE A 53 -1.27 10.03 -16.94
N LEU A 54 -0.60 11.18 -16.86
CA LEU A 54 0.74 11.27 -16.29
C LEU A 54 0.73 10.93 -14.80
N VAL A 55 -0.27 11.41 -14.07
CA VAL A 55 -0.43 11.10 -12.64
C VAL A 55 -0.57 9.60 -12.43
N TYR A 56 -1.47 8.94 -13.17
CA TYR A 56 -1.64 7.50 -13.05
C TYR A 56 -0.38 6.71 -13.42
N LEU A 57 0.34 7.11 -14.47
CA LEU A 57 1.58 6.45 -14.86
C LEU A 57 2.68 6.62 -13.80
N VAL A 58 2.85 7.82 -13.24
CA VAL A 58 3.81 8.08 -12.17
C VAL A 58 3.49 7.23 -10.95
N VAL A 59 2.23 7.19 -10.53
CA VAL A 59 1.83 6.37 -9.38
C VAL A 59 2.01 4.87 -9.67
N ALA A 60 1.72 4.40 -10.88
CA ALA A 60 1.99 3.02 -11.28
C ALA A 60 3.49 2.67 -11.15
N VAL A 61 4.38 3.54 -11.64
CA VAL A 61 5.84 3.37 -11.50
C VAL A 61 6.25 3.35 -10.02
N MET A 62 5.74 4.27 -9.21
CA MET A 62 6.00 4.29 -7.77
C MET A 62 5.55 3.00 -7.08
N CYS A 63 4.40 2.44 -7.48
CA CYS A 63 3.91 1.17 -6.97
C CYS A 63 4.83 0.01 -7.35
N LEU A 64 5.33 -0.03 -8.60
CA LEU A 64 6.29 -1.05 -9.04
C LEU A 64 7.64 -0.95 -8.30
N VAL A 65 8.10 0.27 -8.01
CA VAL A 65 9.26 0.49 -7.12
C VAL A 65 8.96 -0.06 -5.72
N GLY A 66 7.78 0.23 -5.16
CA GLY A 66 7.33 -0.33 -3.89
C GLY A 66 7.30 -1.86 -3.88
N ALA A 67 6.83 -2.49 -4.96
CA ALA A 67 6.87 -3.95 -5.12
C ALA A 67 8.30 -4.50 -5.12
N GLY A 68 9.22 -3.81 -5.79
CA GLY A 68 10.65 -4.11 -5.76
C GLY A 68 11.23 -4.04 -4.35
N VAL A 69 10.93 -2.97 -3.60
CA VAL A 69 11.35 -2.81 -2.20
C VAL A 69 10.82 -3.94 -1.33
N ALA A 70 9.53 -4.26 -1.43
CA ALA A 70 8.90 -5.35 -0.68
C ALA A 70 9.56 -6.70 -1.00
N ARG A 71 9.84 -6.98 -2.27
CA ARG A 71 10.55 -8.18 -2.70
C ARG A 71 11.96 -8.26 -2.09
N GLU A 72 12.72 -7.17 -2.11
CA GLU A 72 14.08 -7.14 -1.53
C GLU A 72 14.06 -7.32 0.00
N LEU A 73 13.06 -6.76 0.70
CA LEU A 73 12.84 -7.07 2.12
C LEU A 73 12.63 -8.57 2.35
N GLY A 74 11.86 -9.24 1.50
CA GLY A 74 11.62 -10.68 1.55
C GLY A 74 12.87 -11.55 1.34
N ARG A 75 13.85 -11.07 0.54
CA ARG A 75 15.14 -11.77 0.33
C ARG A 75 16.00 -11.77 1.60
N GLY A 76 15.82 -10.77 2.45
CA GLY A 76 16.58 -10.55 3.68
C GLY A 76 17.94 -9.89 3.43
N ALA A 77 18.50 -9.28 4.49
CA ALA A 77 19.64 -8.36 4.40
C ALA A 77 20.90 -8.92 3.72
N GLY A 78 21.16 -10.23 3.81
CA GLY A 78 22.34 -10.87 3.19
C GLY A 78 22.17 -11.28 1.72
N ARG A 79 20.98 -11.11 1.13
CA ARG A 79 20.67 -11.48 -0.27
C ARG A 79 20.04 -10.33 -1.07
N SER A 80 19.91 -9.17 -0.44
CA SER A 80 19.41 -7.94 -1.05
C SER A 80 20.51 -7.32 -1.92
N LEU A 81 20.12 -6.78 -3.06
CA LEU A 81 21.00 -5.98 -3.92
C LEU A 81 21.18 -4.56 -3.38
N LEU A 82 20.21 -4.07 -2.62
CA LEU A 82 20.20 -2.71 -2.06
C LEU A 82 20.75 -2.69 -0.63
N PRO A 83 21.45 -1.59 -0.24
CA PRO A 83 21.93 -1.43 1.12
C PRO A 83 20.76 -1.31 2.10
N ARG A 84 20.96 -1.85 3.30
CA ARG A 84 19.91 -1.96 4.33
C ARG A 84 19.20 -0.64 4.62
N TRP A 85 19.94 0.46 4.71
CA TRP A 85 19.35 1.77 5.02
C TRP A 85 18.37 2.24 3.95
N MET A 86 18.66 2.04 2.65
CA MET A 86 17.76 2.41 1.56
C MET A 86 16.46 1.61 1.58
N LEU A 87 16.54 0.31 1.86
CA LEU A 87 15.35 -0.53 1.99
C LEU A 87 14.47 -0.09 3.16
N LEU A 88 15.10 0.19 4.30
CA LEU A 88 14.38 0.62 5.49
C LEU A 88 13.72 1.97 5.30
N THR A 89 14.43 2.96 4.75
CA THR A 89 13.86 4.28 4.48
C THR A 89 12.72 4.18 3.48
N ALA A 90 12.91 3.51 2.34
CA ALA A 90 11.87 3.36 1.34
C ALA A 90 10.62 2.64 1.88
N ALA A 91 10.80 1.57 2.65
CA ALA A 91 9.68 0.83 3.22
C ALA A 91 8.96 1.60 4.33
N TRP A 92 9.69 2.35 5.18
CA TRP A 92 9.06 3.22 6.19
C TRP A 92 8.30 4.36 5.53
N THR A 93 8.87 4.98 4.49
CA THR A 93 8.19 6.01 3.72
C THR A 93 6.92 5.46 3.07
N ALA A 94 6.98 4.30 2.44
CA ALA A 94 5.80 3.65 1.87
C ALA A 94 4.74 3.37 2.95
N ALA A 95 5.12 2.72 4.06
CA ALA A 95 4.21 2.42 5.16
C ALA A 95 3.54 3.70 5.70
N ALA A 96 4.33 4.74 5.99
CA ALA A 96 3.84 6.00 6.54
C ALA A 96 2.90 6.72 5.57
N LEU A 97 3.27 6.83 4.28
CA LEU A 97 2.43 7.49 3.27
C LEU A 97 1.09 6.77 3.08
N LEU A 98 1.12 5.44 2.97
CA LEU A 98 -0.09 4.63 2.76
C LEU A 98 -1.01 4.69 3.99
N LEU A 99 -0.46 4.53 5.21
CA LEU A 99 -1.22 4.64 6.45
C LEU A 99 -1.79 6.05 6.65
N ALA A 100 -1.00 7.09 6.40
CA ALA A 100 -1.48 8.46 6.51
C ALA A 100 -2.59 8.74 5.49
N ARG A 101 -2.41 8.37 4.22
CA ARG A 101 -3.41 8.60 3.18
C ARG A 101 -4.72 7.88 3.46
N GLY A 102 -4.67 6.58 3.77
CA GLY A 102 -5.88 5.81 4.07
C GLY A 102 -6.50 6.19 5.41
N GLY A 103 -5.66 6.45 6.43
CA GLY A 103 -6.10 6.82 7.78
C GLY A 103 -6.80 8.17 7.82
N ILE A 104 -6.26 9.19 7.14
CA ILE A 104 -6.91 10.51 7.03
C ILE A 104 -8.27 10.36 6.36
N GLY A 105 -8.39 9.58 5.28
CA GLY A 105 -9.66 9.36 4.58
C GLY A 105 -10.73 8.69 5.46
N VAL A 106 -10.36 7.60 6.15
CA VAL A 106 -11.27 6.92 7.09
C VAL A 106 -11.69 7.84 8.24
N ILE A 107 -10.76 8.60 8.82
CA ILE A 107 -11.09 9.53 9.93
C ILE A 107 -12.02 10.63 9.43
N ASP A 108 -11.74 11.22 8.26
CA ASP A 108 -12.58 12.27 7.67
C ASP A 108 -14.01 11.77 7.42
N ASP A 109 -14.16 10.58 6.83
CA ASP A 109 -15.45 9.96 6.57
C ASP A 109 -16.22 9.64 7.86
N LEU A 110 -15.55 9.14 8.90
CA LEU A 110 -16.16 8.91 10.21
C LEU A 110 -16.64 10.21 10.87
N LEU A 111 -15.85 11.28 10.79
CA LEU A 111 -16.21 12.57 11.38
C LEU A 111 -17.42 13.21 10.67
N ARG A 112 -17.51 13.03 9.35
CA ARG A 112 -18.67 13.49 8.55
C ARG A 112 -19.91 12.66 8.85
N THR A 113 -19.80 11.34 8.83
CA THR A 113 -20.94 10.42 9.05
C THR A 113 -21.51 10.48 10.47
N THR A 114 -20.68 10.74 11.48
CA THR A 114 -21.12 10.92 12.87
C THR A 114 -21.67 12.33 13.15
N GLY A 115 -21.52 13.27 12.22
CA GLY A 115 -21.93 14.66 12.41
C GLY A 115 -21.04 15.47 13.37
N VAL A 116 -19.90 14.91 13.82
CA VAL A 116 -18.95 15.60 14.71
C VAL A 116 -18.32 16.80 13.99
N LEU A 117 -17.89 16.60 12.74
CA LEU A 117 -17.45 17.67 11.83
C LEU A 117 -18.14 17.51 10.48
N THR A 118 -19.18 18.29 10.25
CA THR A 118 -19.97 18.26 9.01
C THR A 118 -19.15 18.59 7.75
N HIS A 119 -18.04 19.32 7.91
CA HIS A 119 -17.11 19.68 6.84
C HIS A 119 -15.79 18.88 6.88
N GLY A 120 -15.73 17.81 7.69
CA GLY A 120 -14.55 16.97 7.84
C GLY A 120 -13.32 17.69 8.42
N LEU A 121 -12.15 17.07 8.30
CA LEU A 121 -10.86 17.58 8.78
C LEU A 121 -10.34 18.75 7.94
N SER A 122 -10.64 18.76 6.64
CA SER A 122 -10.17 19.79 5.72
C SER A 122 -11.03 21.05 5.71
N GLY A 123 -12.24 20.99 6.30
CA GLY A 123 -13.24 22.06 6.21
C GLY A 123 -13.91 22.14 4.82
N LEU A 124 -13.60 21.23 3.90
CA LEU A 124 -14.18 21.19 2.57
C LEU A 124 -15.58 20.56 2.58
N SER A 125 -16.47 21.11 1.76
CA SER A 125 -17.77 20.48 1.50
C SER A 125 -17.61 19.18 0.70
N LEU A 126 -18.65 18.32 0.68
CA LEU A 126 -18.65 17.12 -0.16
C LEU A 126 -18.47 17.47 -1.63
N GLU A 127 -19.13 18.53 -2.09
CA GLU A 127 -18.98 19.07 -3.45
C GLU A 127 -17.53 19.43 -3.78
N GLN A 128 -16.80 20.04 -2.86
CA GLN A 128 -15.39 20.37 -3.07
C GLN A 128 -14.47 19.14 -3.07
N VAL A 129 -14.85 18.07 -2.37
CA VAL A 129 -14.06 16.83 -2.28
C VAL A 129 -14.32 15.93 -3.49
N TYR A 130 -15.57 15.79 -3.90
CA TYR A 130 -16.01 14.85 -4.94
C TYR A 130 -16.26 15.51 -6.30
N GLY A 131 -16.32 16.85 -6.35
CA GLY A 131 -16.68 17.59 -7.56
C GLY A 131 -18.18 17.60 -7.86
N ASP A 132 -19.00 16.97 -7.00
CA ASP A 132 -20.44 16.79 -7.17
C ASP A 132 -21.18 17.09 -5.85
N PRO A 133 -22.25 17.92 -5.86
CA PRO A 133 -23.06 18.18 -4.67
C PRO A 133 -23.84 16.97 -4.15
N ASP A 134 -24.10 15.96 -4.97
CA ASP A 134 -24.83 14.73 -4.60
C ASP A 134 -24.11 13.48 -5.16
N PRO A 135 -22.93 13.13 -4.61
CA PRO A 135 -22.15 12.01 -5.13
C PRO A 135 -22.91 10.70 -4.98
N SER A 136 -22.88 9.86 -6.00
CA SER A 136 -23.59 8.59 -5.98
C SER A 136 -23.09 7.68 -4.85
N ALA A 137 -23.95 6.77 -4.39
CA ALA A 137 -23.57 5.75 -3.43
C ALA A 137 -22.35 4.93 -3.89
N TYR A 138 -22.20 4.73 -5.22
CA TYR A 138 -21.06 4.06 -5.80
C TYR A 138 -19.76 4.84 -5.59
N THR A 139 -19.76 6.16 -5.82
CA THR A 139 -18.61 7.05 -5.57
C THR A 139 -18.19 7.00 -4.11
N MET A 140 -19.15 7.14 -3.18
CA MET A 140 -18.87 7.11 -1.75
C MET A 140 -18.24 5.78 -1.31
N TRP A 141 -18.83 4.65 -1.71
CA TRP A 141 -18.30 3.34 -1.33
C TRP A 141 -16.96 3.02 -1.99
N SER A 142 -16.77 3.44 -3.24
CA SER A 142 -15.51 3.25 -3.97
C SER A 142 -14.36 4.00 -3.29
N MET A 143 -14.59 5.24 -2.86
CA MET A 143 -13.57 6.06 -2.18
C MET A 143 -13.20 5.50 -0.80
N ARG A 144 -14.20 5.02 -0.03
CA ARG A 144 -13.94 4.26 1.21
C ARG A 144 -13.13 3.00 0.96
N ALA A 145 -13.46 2.25 -0.09
CA ALA A 145 -12.72 1.04 -0.45
C ALA A 145 -11.27 1.35 -0.83
N VAL A 146 -11.02 2.46 -1.52
CA VAL A 146 -9.67 2.96 -1.84
C VAL A 146 -8.91 3.29 -0.56
N ASP A 147 -9.52 4.01 0.39
CA ASP A 147 -8.86 4.35 1.66
C ASP A 147 -8.50 3.10 2.48
N LEU A 148 -9.40 2.12 2.54
CA LEU A 148 -9.13 0.83 3.18
C LEU A 148 -8.03 0.05 2.44
N TYR A 149 -7.98 0.14 1.11
CA TYR A 149 -6.92 -0.47 0.31
C TYR A 149 -5.55 0.15 0.62
N PHE A 150 -5.49 1.47 0.80
CA PHE A 150 -4.28 2.18 1.27
C PHE A 150 -3.85 1.71 2.67
N LEU A 151 -4.78 1.62 3.62
CA LEU A 151 -4.49 1.12 4.97
C LEU A 151 -3.93 -0.30 4.96
N LEU A 152 -4.52 -1.18 4.14
CA LEU A 152 -4.03 -2.54 3.96
C LEU A 152 -2.59 -2.56 3.45
N GLY A 153 -2.28 -1.76 2.42
CA GLY A 153 -0.92 -1.62 1.91
C GLY A 153 0.07 -1.16 2.99
N GLY A 154 -0.30 -0.13 3.75
CA GLY A 154 0.51 0.38 4.85
C GLY A 154 0.78 -0.66 5.94
N ALA A 155 -0.24 -1.43 6.33
CA ALA A 155 -0.11 -2.53 7.28
C ALA A 155 0.81 -3.65 6.76
N LEU A 156 0.70 -4.02 5.48
CA LEU A 156 1.54 -5.04 4.85
C LEU A 156 3.02 -4.62 4.80
N PHE A 157 3.31 -3.37 4.40
CA PHE A 157 4.69 -2.85 4.42
C PHE A 157 5.27 -2.78 5.85
N THR A 158 4.44 -2.42 6.84
CA THR A 158 4.83 -2.41 8.26
C THR A 158 5.15 -3.83 8.75
N ALA A 159 4.31 -4.81 8.41
CA ALA A 159 4.56 -6.22 8.74
C ALA A 159 5.84 -6.76 8.09
N ALA A 160 6.09 -6.40 6.82
CA ALA A 160 7.32 -6.76 6.11
C ALA A 160 8.57 -6.16 6.79
N LEU A 161 8.51 -4.90 7.22
CA LEU A 161 9.56 -4.22 7.98
C LEU A 161 9.87 -4.92 9.30
N HIS A 162 8.85 -5.23 10.11
CA HIS A 162 9.03 -5.96 11.37
C HIS A 162 9.67 -7.33 11.13
N GLY A 163 9.25 -8.02 10.07
CA GLY A 163 9.83 -9.28 9.64
C GLY A 163 11.32 -9.17 9.29
N PHE A 164 11.71 -8.09 8.62
CA PHE A 164 13.09 -7.83 8.22
C PHE A 164 14.02 -7.43 9.39
N HIS A 165 13.45 -6.98 10.51
CA HIS A 165 14.18 -6.66 11.74
C HIS A 165 14.39 -7.86 12.66
N ARG A 166 13.62 -8.94 12.54
CA ARG A 166 13.76 -10.11 13.42
C ARG A 166 15.15 -10.77 13.23
N PRO A 167 15.96 -10.92 14.28
CA PRO A 167 17.21 -11.67 14.21
C PRO A 167 16.92 -13.09 13.75
N ARG A 168 17.64 -13.58 12.74
CA ARG A 168 17.64 -15.02 12.41
C ARG A 168 18.22 -15.73 13.62
N ARG A 169 17.37 -16.39 14.42
CA ARG A 169 17.83 -17.33 15.45
C ARG A 169 18.75 -18.32 14.75
N ARG A 170 20.05 -18.27 15.05
CA ARG A 170 20.99 -19.35 14.69
C ARG A 170 20.42 -20.60 15.34
N SER A 171 20.07 -21.60 14.54
CA SER A 171 19.76 -22.93 15.03
C SER A 171 20.97 -23.41 15.82
N SER A 172 20.77 -23.68 17.11
CA SER A 172 21.78 -24.13 18.07
C SER A 172 22.29 -25.56 17.80
N THR A 173 22.04 -26.10 16.61
CA THR A 173 22.46 -27.44 16.21
C THR A 173 23.90 -27.50 15.69
N ASP A 174 24.56 -26.35 15.48
CA ASP A 174 25.98 -26.29 15.09
C ASP A 174 26.94 -26.10 16.29
N ALA A 175 26.42 -26.15 17.52
CA ALA A 175 27.21 -26.06 18.73
C ALA A 175 27.27 -27.42 19.45
N GLU A 176 27.83 -28.43 18.77
CA GLU A 176 28.45 -29.55 19.47
C GLU A 176 29.98 -29.40 19.37
N PRO A 177 30.63 -28.75 20.36
CA PRO A 177 32.07 -28.87 20.53
C PRO A 177 32.41 -30.28 21.05
N LYS A 178 33.29 -30.94 20.31
CA LYS A 178 33.93 -32.25 20.55
C LYS A 178 34.12 -32.63 22.02
N VAL A 179 33.87 -33.90 22.34
CA VAL A 179 34.52 -34.60 23.46
C VAL A 179 35.05 -35.94 22.96
N GLY A 180 36.38 -36.14 23.06
CA GLY A 180 37.07 -37.42 22.89
C GLY A 180 37.97 -37.49 21.67
#